data_AF-A0A3S0RJL3-F1
#
_entry.id   AF-A0A3S0RJL3-F1
#
_cell.length_a   1.000
_cell.length_b   1.000
_cell.length_c   1.000
_cell.angle_alpha   90.00
_cell.angle_beta   90.00
_cell.angle_gamma   90.00
#
_symmetry.space_group_name_H-M   'P 1'
#
loop_
_entity.id
_entity.type
_entity.pdbx_description
1 polymer ?
#
loop_
_entity_poly.entity_id
_entity_poly.type
_entity_poly.pdbx_seq_one_letter_code
_entity_poly.pdbx_strand_id
1 'polypeptide(L)'
;MTDTATVERDTTAPTRDLTKAEVDRFLFGKHITGCPVCGRFRSNCDVDIHMLTCERKSSSSNAPVNVLMIVCQNCGAIQFHDRSVIAKWLDCQHKVWVK
;
A
#
# COMPACT_ATOMS: atom_id res chain seq x y z
N MET A 1 -24.45 -37.99 -5.82
CA MET A 1 -24.51 -36.56 -6.20
C MET A 1 -23.90 -35.80 -5.02
N THR A 2 -22.64 -35.42 -5.14
CA THR A 2 -21.86 -34.76 -4.08
C THR A 2 -21.71 -33.28 -4.43
N ASP A 3 -22.57 -32.45 -3.85
CA ASP A 3 -22.46 -31.00 -3.94
C ASP A 3 -21.30 -30.53 -3.06
N THR A 4 -20.17 -30.27 -3.69
CA THR A 4 -19.05 -29.57 -3.06
C THR A 4 -19.35 -28.09 -3.21
N ALA A 5 -19.92 -27.48 -2.17
CA ALA A 5 -20.07 -26.03 -2.09
C ALA A 5 -18.67 -25.39 -2.10
N THR A 6 -18.28 -24.86 -3.25
CA THR A 6 -17.10 -24.03 -3.41
C THR A 6 -17.27 -22.80 -2.52
N VAL A 7 -16.55 -22.75 -1.41
CA VAL A 7 -16.44 -21.54 -0.59
C VAL A 7 -15.67 -20.54 -1.43
N GLU A 8 -16.40 -19.70 -2.16
CA GLU A 8 -15.87 -18.47 -2.72
C GLU A 8 -15.45 -17.61 -1.53
N ARG A 9 -14.15 -17.66 -1.25
CA ARG A 9 -13.49 -16.77 -0.30
C ARG A 9 -13.46 -15.41 -0.96
N ASP A 10 -14.60 -14.74 -0.95
CA ASP A 10 -14.77 -13.36 -1.34
C ASP A 10 -13.86 -12.51 -0.44
N THR A 11 -12.63 -12.31 -0.93
CA THR A 11 -11.62 -11.47 -0.28
C THR A 11 -11.79 -10.06 -0.79
N THR A 12 -13.03 -9.59 -0.86
CA THR A 12 -13.36 -8.17 -0.86
C THR A 12 -13.39 -7.70 0.59
N ALA A 13 -12.30 -7.93 1.32
CA ALA A 13 -12.06 -7.13 2.52
C ALA A 13 -11.88 -5.69 2.00
N PRO A 14 -12.78 -4.74 2.31
CA PRO A 14 -12.55 -3.35 1.95
C PRO A 14 -11.23 -2.99 2.60
N THR A 15 -10.20 -2.83 1.77
CA THR A 15 -8.92 -2.34 2.27
C THR A 15 -9.28 -0.97 2.81
N ARG A 16 -9.28 -0.78 4.14
CA ARG A 16 -9.71 0.48 4.74
C ARG A 16 -8.87 1.63 4.21
N ASP A 17 -9.42 2.84 4.19
CA ASP A 17 -8.65 4.04 3.84
C ASP A 17 -7.45 4.16 4.78
N LEU A 18 -6.27 4.30 4.16
CA LEU A 18 -5.02 4.44 4.87
C LEU A 18 -4.79 5.93 5.11
N THR A 19 -4.59 6.30 6.37
CA THR A 19 -4.29 7.69 6.71
C THR A 19 -2.84 8.03 6.36
N LYS A 20 -2.53 9.32 6.18
CA LYS A 20 -1.15 9.78 5.97
C LYS A 20 -0.19 9.27 7.05
N ALA A 21 -0.61 9.28 8.31
CA ALA A 21 0.20 8.82 9.43
C ALA A 21 0.57 7.33 9.33
N GLU A 22 -0.32 6.50 8.79
CA GLU A 22 -0.09 5.07 8.62
C GLU A 22 0.84 4.77 7.45
N VAL A 23 0.71 5.55 6.38
CA VAL A 23 1.66 5.53 5.27
C VAL A 23 3.05 5.93 5.76
N ASP A 24 3.14 7.02 6.52
CA ASP A 24 4.40 7.46 7.12
C ASP A 24 4.98 6.34 8.00
N ARG A 25 4.17 5.73 8.88
CA ARG A 25 4.60 4.60 9.72
C ARG A 25 5.13 3.42 8.89
N PHE A 26 4.47 3.08 7.78
CA PHE A 26 4.93 2.04 6.87
C PHE A 26 6.28 2.39 6.23
N LEU A 27 6.42 3.60 5.69
CA LEU A 27 7.65 4.05 5.02
C LEU A 27 8.83 4.07 5.99
N PHE A 28 8.65 4.65 7.18
CA PHE A 28 9.67 4.68 8.22
C PHE A 28 10.01 3.29 8.72
N GLY A 29 9.00 2.46 9.01
CA GLY A 29 9.21 1.09 9.51
C GLY A 29 9.85 0.14 8.49
N LYS A 30 9.74 0.42 7.19
CA LYS A 30 10.45 -0.30 6.12
C LYS A 30 11.80 0.32 5.75
N HIS A 31 12.26 1.34 6.48
CA HIS A 31 13.46 2.11 6.16
C HIS A 31 13.44 2.73 4.74
N ILE A 32 12.25 3.00 4.19
CA ILE A 32 12.06 3.71 2.91
C ILE A 32 12.06 5.21 3.21
N THR A 33 13.13 5.69 3.83
CA THR A 33 13.19 7.02 4.43
C THR A 33 13.79 8.07 3.51
N GLY A 34 14.36 7.68 2.36
CA GLY A 34 14.85 8.59 1.33
C GLY A 34 14.00 8.53 0.06
N CYS A 35 13.96 9.63 -0.68
CA CYS A 35 13.59 9.56 -2.09
C CYS A 35 14.67 8.77 -2.84
N PRO A 36 14.33 7.68 -3.54
CA PRO A 36 15.32 6.88 -4.29
C PRO A 36 15.91 7.64 -5.48
N VAL A 37 15.31 8.75 -5.89
CA VAL A 37 15.77 9.57 -7.03
C VAL A 37 16.72 10.67 -6.57
N CYS A 38 16.31 11.52 -5.63
CA CYS A 38 17.15 12.66 -5.19
C CYS A 38 17.93 12.39 -3.88
N GLY A 39 17.76 11.22 -3.26
CA GLY A 39 18.41 10.85 -1.99
C GLY A 39 17.93 11.64 -0.77
N ARG A 40 17.11 12.68 -0.97
CA ARG A 40 16.65 13.54 0.12
C ARG A 40 15.72 12.76 1.05
N PHE A 41 15.96 12.92 2.34
CA PHE A 41 15.22 12.23 3.38
C PHE A 41 13.77 12.72 3.41
N ARG A 42 12.81 11.80 3.44
CA ARG A 42 11.37 12.07 3.33
C ARG A 42 10.80 12.89 4.48
N SER A 43 11.37 12.87 5.69
CA SER A 43 10.94 13.83 6.73
C SER A 43 11.34 15.27 6.40
N ASN A 44 12.33 15.45 5.53
CA ASN A 44 12.83 16.75 5.10
C ASN A 44 12.35 17.09 3.67
N CYS A 45 11.54 16.23 3.06
CA CYS A 45 10.87 16.46 1.79
C CYS A 45 9.38 16.52 2.05
N ASP A 46 8.69 17.53 1.52
CA ASP A 46 7.25 17.42 1.39
C ASP A 46 6.91 16.26 0.42
N VAL A 47 5.98 15.40 0.83
CA VAL A 47 5.52 14.25 0.04
C VAL A 47 4.02 14.31 -0.12
N ASP A 48 3.55 14.14 -1.35
CA ASP A 48 2.13 13.99 -1.65
C ASP A 48 1.78 12.52 -1.76
N ILE A 49 0.63 12.17 -1.20
CA ILE A 49 0.14 10.79 -1.16
C ILE A 49 -1.23 10.76 -1.81
N HIS A 50 -1.37 9.94 -2.85
CA HIS A 50 -2.62 9.74 -3.56
C HIS A 50 -2.99 8.25 -3.55
N MET A 51 -4.27 7.98 -3.35
CA MET A 51 -4.83 6.64 -3.51
C MET A 51 -5.44 6.52 -4.90
N LEU A 52 -4.98 5.55 -5.68
CA LEU A 52 -5.43 5.33 -7.05
C LEU A 52 -5.92 3.89 -7.19
N THR A 53 -6.95 3.72 -8.02
CA THR A 53 -7.39 2.40 -8.47
C THR A 53 -6.91 2.23 -9.90
N CYS A 54 -6.09 1.21 -10.14
CA CYS A 54 -5.51 0.90 -11.44
C CYS A 54 -6.06 -0.42 -11.98
N GLU A 55 -6.29 -0.49 -13.27
CA GLU A 55 -6.58 -1.76 -13.95
C GLU A 55 -5.29 -2.53 -14.20
N ARG A 56 -5.30 -3.82 -13.86
CA ARG A 56 -4.13 -4.68 -14.11
C ARG A 56 -4.12 -5.09 -15.58
N LYS A 57 -3.14 -4.58 -16.34
CA LYS A 57 -3.00 -4.84 -17.79
C LYS A 57 -2.79 -6.32 -18.15
N SER A 58 -2.31 -7.15 -17.22
CA SER A 58 -2.17 -8.59 -17.45
C SER A 58 -2.19 -9.40 -16.15
N SER A 59 -3.28 -10.13 -15.93
CA SER A 59 -3.33 -11.42 -15.23
C SER A 59 -4.69 -12.04 -15.52
N SER A 60 -4.86 -13.32 -15.24
CA SER A 60 -6.12 -14.10 -15.32
C SER A 60 -7.33 -13.55 -14.54
N SER A 61 -7.24 -12.32 -14.05
CA SER A 61 -8.24 -11.59 -13.26
C SER A 61 -8.22 -10.12 -13.68
N ASN A 62 -9.41 -9.60 -13.99
CA ASN A 62 -9.66 -8.18 -14.26
C ASN A 62 -9.89 -7.37 -12.96
N ALA A 63 -9.54 -7.93 -11.80
CA ALA A 63 -9.79 -7.25 -10.54
C ALA A 63 -8.95 -5.95 -10.45
N PRO A 64 -9.58 -4.82 -10.08
CA PRO A 64 -8.88 -3.56 -9.91
C PRO A 64 -7.85 -3.65 -8.78
N VAL A 65 -6.72 -2.96 -8.96
CA VAL A 65 -5.63 -2.89 -7.97
C VAL A 65 -5.62 -1.51 -7.34
N ASN A 66 -5.77 -1.46 -6.02
CA ASN A 66 -5.62 -0.22 -5.28
C ASN A 66 -4.14 0.01 -4.98
N VAL A 67 -3.58 1.10 -5.50
CA VAL A 67 -2.20 1.50 -5.29
C VAL A 67 -2.12 2.82 -4.54
N LEU A 68 -1.09 2.95 -3.74
CA LEU A 68 -0.66 4.18 -3.11
C LEU A 68 0.42 4.81 -3.97
N MET A 69 0.14 6.00 -4.51
CA MET A 69 1.09 6.81 -5.25
C MET A 69 1.72 7.83 -4.29
N ILE A 70 3.04 7.85 -4.21
CA ILE A 70 3.80 8.76 -3.36
C ILE A 70 4.70 9.62 -4.24
N VAL A 71 4.49 10.93 -4.19
CA VAL A 71 5.22 11.90 -5.00
C VAL A 71 6.20 12.65 -4.09
N CYS A 72 7.45 12.73 -4.52
CA CYS A 72 8.45 13.58 -3.87
C CYS A 72 8.30 15.01 -4.39
N GLN A 73 7.86 15.97 -3.57
CA GLN A 73 7.70 17.36 -4.05
C GLN A 73 9.02 18.04 -4.41
N ASN A 74 10.16 17.53 -3.91
CA ASN A 74 11.48 18.09 -4.24
C ASN A 74 11.92 17.83 -5.68
N CYS A 75 11.63 16.65 -6.23
CA CYS A 75 12.13 16.25 -7.56
C CYS A 75 11.05 15.68 -8.49
N GLY A 76 9.80 15.60 -8.04
CA GLY A 76 8.68 15.04 -8.79
C GLY A 76 8.67 13.51 -8.91
N ALA A 77 9.62 12.81 -8.29
CA ALA A 77 9.71 11.36 -8.39
C ALA A 77 8.48 10.67 -7.79
N ILE A 78 7.93 9.68 -8.52
CA ILE A 78 6.72 8.95 -8.17
C ILE A 78 7.07 7.52 -7.80
N GLN A 79 6.48 7.02 -6.71
CA GLN A 79 6.54 5.62 -6.31
C GLN A 79 5.14 5.05 -6.11
N PHE A 80 4.96 3.80 -6.50
CA PHE A 80 3.72 3.07 -6.32
C PHE A 80 3.91 1.93 -5.34
N HIS A 81 2.98 1.80 -4.40
CA HIS A 81 2.93 0.69 -3.47
C HIS A 81 1.55 0.05 -3.51
N ASP A 82 1.48 -1.28 -3.53
CA ASP A 82 0.20 -1.97 -3.42
C ASP A 82 -0.38 -1.73 -2.03
N ARG A 83 -1.63 -1.23 -1.99
CA ARG A 83 -2.32 -0.91 -0.75
C ARG A 83 -2.49 -2.13 0.16
N SER A 84 -2.71 -3.30 -0.42
CA SER A 84 -2.88 -4.55 0.34
C SER A 84 -1.59 -4.93 1.08
N VAL A 85 -0.43 -4.63 0.51
CA VAL A 85 0.88 -4.89 1.13
C VAL A 85 1.08 -3.97 2.34
N ILE A 86 0.71 -2.71 2.21
CA ILE A 86 0.81 -1.73 3.30
C ILE A 86 -0.13 -2.13 4.45
N ALA A 87 -1.40 -2.41 4.14
CA ALA A 87 -2.39 -2.83 5.13
C ALA A 87 -1.92 -4.08 5.89
N LYS A 88 -1.47 -5.12 5.16
CA LYS A 88 -0.95 -6.35 5.77
C LYS A 88 0.26 -6.09 6.67
N TRP A 89 1.15 -5.18 6.28
CA TRP A 89 2.29 -4.82 7.12
C TRP A 89 1.87 -4.13 8.41
N LEU A 90 0.93 -3.17 8.33
CA LEU A 90 0.39 -2.47 9.49
C LEU A 90 -0.29 -3.44 10.46
N ASP A 91 -1.07 -4.38 9.96
CA ASP A 91 -1.72 -5.42 10.77
C ASP A 91 -0.69 -6.31 11.48
N CYS A 92 0.40 -6.67 10.79
CA CYS A 92 1.51 -7.40 11.41
C CYS A 92 2.17 -6.59 12.53
N GLN A 93 2.38 -5.28 12.35
CA GLN A 93 2.94 -4.43 13.40
C GLN A 93 1.99 -4.33 14.60
N HIS A 94 0.68 -4.21 14.39
CA HIS A 94 -0.28 -4.18 15.49
C HIS A 94 -0.15 -5.42 16.37
N LYS A 95 -0.06 -6.61 15.80
CA LYS A 95 0.09 -7.88 16.54
C LYS A 95 1.38 -8.00 17.34
N VAL A 96 2.44 -7.29 16.94
CA VAL A 96 3.73 -7.28 17.66
C VAL A 96 3.66 -6.40 18.90
N TRP A 97 2.81 -5.37 18.90
CA TRP A 97 2.70 -4.40 20.00
C TRP A 97 1.68 -4.78 21.09
N VAL A 98 0.82 -5.78 20.86
CA VAL A 98 -0.16 -6.27 21.87
C VAL A 98 0.38 -7.47 22.67
N LYS A 99 1.68 -7.46 23.01
CA LYS A 99 2.30 -8.52 23.81
C LYS A 99 3.03 -7.96 25.01
#